data_AF-A0A946JXC3-F1
#
_entry.id   AF-A0A946JXC3-F1
#
_cell.length_a   1.000
_cell.length_b   1.000
_cell.length_c   1.000
_cell.angle_alpha   90.00
_cell.angle_beta   90.00
_cell.angle_gamma   90.00
#
_symmetry.space_group_name_H-M   'P 1'
#
loop_
_entity.id
_entity.type
_entity.pdbx_description
1 polymer ?
#
loop_
_entity_poly.entity_id
_entity_poly.type
_entity_poly.pdbx_seq_one_letter_code
_entity_poly.pdbx_strand_id
1 'polypeptide(L)' 'MNKLTTRQAEVLEFIKSYIEETGYPPTRADIARELGFKSANASEEHLKALARKGAIEMI' A
#
# COMPACT_ATOMS: atom_id res chain seq x y z
N MET A 1 3.68 -18.37 6.42
CA MET A 1 3.72 -17.17 5.54
C MET A 1 2.32 -16.63 5.40
N ASN A 2 2.04 -15.43 5.90
CA ASN A 2 0.70 -14.84 5.81
C ASN A 2 0.44 -14.34 4.37
N LYS A 3 -0.32 -15.12 3.60
CA LYS A 3 -0.65 -14.80 2.21
C LYS A 3 -1.38 -13.45 2.13
N LEU A 4 -0.92 -12.58 1.25
CA LEU A 4 -1.60 -11.31 0.94
C LEU A 4 -2.89 -11.62 0.18
N THR A 5 -3.94 -10.83 0.42
CA THR A 5 -5.09 -10.82 -0.50
C THR A 5 -4.67 -10.19 -1.82
N THR A 6 -5.41 -10.44 -2.91
CA THR A 6 -5.15 -9.79 -4.21
C THR A 6 -5.00 -8.28 -4.05
N ARG A 7 -5.94 -7.66 -3.31
CA ARG A 7 -5.92 -6.22 -3.11
C ARG A 7 -4.74 -5.71 -2.28
N GLN A 8 -4.28 -6.48 -1.30
CA GLN A 8 -3.07 -6.15 -0.53
C GLN A 8 -1.82 -6.28 -1.40
N ALA A 9 -1.76 -7.28 -2.28
CA ALA A 9 -0.66 -7.46 -3.21
C ALA A 9 -0.60 -6.30 -4.22
N GLU A 10 -1.74 -5.85 -4.77
CA GLU A 10 -1.81 -4.67 -5.63
C GLU A 10 -1.27 -3.41 -4.93
N VAL A 11 -1.66 -3.17 -3.67
CA VAL A 11 -1.14 -2.04 -2.88
C VAL A 11 0.38 -2.14 -2.69
N LEU A 12 0.88 -3.33 -2.37
CA LEU A 12 2.31 -3.56 -2.18
C LEU A 12 3.10 -3.35 -3.48
N GLU A 13 2.57 -3.82 -4.61
CA GLU A 13 3.18 -3.65 -5.92
C GLU A 13 3.22 -2.17 -6.32
N PHE A 14 2.11 -1.45 -6.14
CA PHE A 14 2.08 0.00 -6.36
C PHE A 14 3.12 0.74 -5.52
N ILE A 15 3.25 0.42 -4.22
CA ILE A 15 4.25 1.04 -3.35
C ILE A 15 5.67 0.82 -3.89
N LYS A 16 5.99 -0.39 -4.35
CA LYS A 16 7.31 -0.72 -4.92
C LYS A 16 7.58 0.09 -6.18
N SER A 17 6.68 0.06 -7.15
CA SER A 17 6.84 0.81 -8.40
C SER A 17 6.97 2.31 -8.13
N TYR A 18 6.14 2.86 -7.24
CA TYR A 18 6.20 4.27 -6.89
C TYR A 18 7.54 4.68 -6.27
N ILE A 19 8.13 3.83 -5.41
CA ILE A 19 9.46 4.06 -4.86
C ILE A 19 10.53 3.98 -5.96
N GLU A 20 10.45 3.00 -6.85
CA GLU A 20 11.38 2.85 -7.97
C GLU A 20 11.35 4.06 -8.91
N GLU A 21 10.17 4.65 -9.13
CA GLU A 21 9.98 5.79 -10.02
C GLU A 21 10.31 7.15 -9.38
N THR A 22 9.98 7.35 -8.11
CA THR A 22 10.06 8.67 -7.45
C THR A 22 11.19 8.78 -6.42
N GLY A 23 11.72 7.66 -5.94
CA GLY A 23 12.71 7.59 -4.87
C GLY A 23 12.14 7.70 -3.45
N TYR A 24 10.82 7.80 -3.28
CA TYR A 24 10.17 7.88 -1.96
C TYR A 24 8.83 7.10 -1.95
N PRO A 25 8.33 6.67 -0.77
CA PRO A 25 7.07 5.94 -0.68
C PRO A 25 5.87 6.85 -0.99
N PRO A 26 4.78 6.32 -1.57
CA PRO A 26 3.58 7.08 -1.84
C PRO A 26 2.86 7.46 -0.53
N THR A 27 2.09 8.55 -0.56
CA THR A 27 1.19 8.86 0.55
C THR A 27 -0.08 8.02 0.50
N ARG A 28 -0.84 8.00 1.60
CA ARG A 28 -2.17 7.34 1.65
C ARG A 28 -3.13 7.92 0.60
N ALA A 29 -3.00 9.22 0.29
CA ALA A 29 -3.80 9.88 -0.72
C ALA A 29 -3.41 9.46 -2.14
N ASP A 30 -2.10 9.27 -2.41
CA ASP A 30 -1.62 8.75 -3.68
C ASP A 30 -2.13 7.34 -3.95
N ILE A 31 -2.03 6.46 -2.95
CA ILE A 31 -2.56 5.09 -3.04
C ILE A 31 -4.06 5.12 -3.29
N ALA A 32 -4.80 6.01 -2.61
CA ALA A 32 -6.23 6.12 -2.80
C ALA A 32 -6.62 6.55 -4.21
N ARG A 33 -5.92 7.58 -4.73
CA ARG A 33 -6.12 8.10 -6.08
C ARG A 33 -5.79 7.06 -7.14
N GLU A 34 -4.62 6.43 -7.06
CA GLU A 34 -4.14 5.54 -8.12
C GLU A 34 -4.91 4.22 -8.16
N LEU A 35 -5.20 3.64 -6.99
CA LEU A 35 -5.90 2.36 -6.93
C LEU A 35 -7.42 2.53 -6.91
N GLY A 36 -7.95 3.75 -6.90
CA GLY A 36 -9.40 4.01 -6.91
C GLY A 36 -10.10 3.66 -5.59
N PHE A 37 -9.42 3.87 -4.46
CA PHE A 37 -10.09 3.77 -3.15
C PHE A 37 -11.00 4.96 -2.90
N LYS A 38 -12.09 4.73 -2.16
CA LYS A 38 -13.07 5.77 -1.82
C LYS A 38 -12.49 6.89 -0.94
N SER A 39 -11.40 6.63 -0.23
CA SER A 39 -10.72 7.60 0.64
C SER A 39 -9.32 7.12 1.03
N ALA A 40 -8.49 8.05 1.52
CA ALA A 40 -7.16 7.73 2.09
C ALA A 40 -7.24 6.76 3.28
N ASN A 41 -8.34 6.80 4.05
CA ASN A 41 -8.55 5.87 5.18
C ASN A 41 -8.74 4.42 4.68
N ALA A 42 -9.39 4.22 3.53
CA ALA A 42 -9.50 2.89 2.95
C ALA A 42 -8.12 2.33 2.56
N SER A 43 -7.22 3.17 2.05
CA SER A 43 -5.83 2.79 1.79
C SER A 43 -5.06 2.45 3.08
N GLU A 44 -5.30 3.19 4.17
CA GLU A 44 -4.66 2.94 5.47
C GLU A 44 -4.96 1.54 6.02
N GLU A 45 -6.18 1.04 5.88
CA GLU A 45 -6.54 -0.30 6.34
C GLU A 45 -5.73 -1.40 5.61
N HIS A 46 -5.47 -1.20 4.32
CA HIS A 46 -4.59 -2.10 3.56
C HIS A 46 -3.13 -1.98 4.01
N LEU A 47 -2.62 -0.77 4.26
CA LEU A 47 -1.27 -0.55 4.78
C LEU A 47 -1.06 -1.20 6.16
N LYS A 48 -2.01 -1.04 7.08
CA LYS A 48 -2.00 -1.71 8.39
C LYS A 48 -1.98 -3.22 8.25
N ALA A 49 -2.76 -3.78 7.32
CA ALA A 49 -2.78 -5.20 7.07
C ALA A 49 -1.45 -5.72 6.49
N LEU A 50 -0.81 -4.95 5.60
CA LEU A 50 0.52 -5.25 5.09
C LEU A 50 1.57 -5.22 6.20
N ALA A 51 1.54 -4.20 7.06
CA ALA A 51 2.45 -4.07 8.20
C ALA A 51 2.29 -5.22 9.21
N ARG A 52 1.05 -5.57 9.57
CA ARG A 52 0.75 -6.73 10.43
C ARG A 52 1.25 -8.06 9.85
N LYS A 53 1.34 -8.16 8.52
CA LYS A 53 1.86 -9.35 7.81
C LYS A 53 3.38 -9.29 7.59
N GLY A 54 4.05 -8.23 8.03
CA GLY A 54 5.49 -8.03 7.84
C GLY A 54 5.88 -7.75 6.39
N ALA A 55 4.95 -7.31 5.55
CA ALA A 55 5.23 -7.00 4.14
C ALA A 55 5.81 -5.59 3.95
N ILE A 56 5.51 -4.68 4.88
CA ILE A 56 6.06 -3.32 4.97
C ILE A 56 6.26 -2.94 6.44
N GLU A 57 7.01 -1.88 6.69
CA GLU A 57 7.07 -1.22 7.99
C GLU A 57 6.42 0.17 7.89
N MET A 58 5.62 0.55 8.90
CA MET A 58 5.06 1.90 9.00
C MET A 58 5.83 2.66 10.07
N ILE A 59 6.47 3.76 9.66
CA ILE A 59 7.15 4.72 10.55
C ILE A 59 6.27 5.93 10.84
#